data_AF-A0A933I000-F1
#
_entry.id   AF-A0A933I000-F1
#
_cell.length_a   1.000
_cell.length_b   1.000
_cell.length_c   1.000
_cell.angle_alpha   90.00
_cell.angle_beta   90.00
_cell.angle_gamma   90.00
#
_symmetry.space_group_name_H-M   'P 1'
#
loop_
_entity.id
_entity.type
_entity.pdbx_description
1 polymer ?
#
loop_
_entity_poly.entity_id
_entity_poly.type
_entity_poly.pdbx_seq_one_letter_code
_entity_poly.pdbx_strand_id
1 'polypeptide(L)'
;MRLAAALACALAGAGPLEGAAGPSATEAERFVESLFDPQAGLVRSSARGGEFWLYPDNDLAARVLARNKPDIARRIRASLAGFKAPRPGLIESALDAGGKLLPFHETELVTLSSLGGRRIRTERRTSRKIERWNERADLLLLEALAESKTDPALASSRFHRAMRMWDGKGFLDQPAFFAQAYSSRNLALALLAAARLRQDLPMRREIMRQLVRQQGSSGGVAPDYGKDRRPLGASDAQTTCLAILALDASPAP
;
A
#
# COMPACT_ATOMS: atom_id res chain seq x y z
N MET A 1 3.75 -12.78 4.01
CA MET A 1 4.89 -11.81 4.05
C MET A 1 5.63 -11.89 2.72
N ARG A 2 5.55 -10.86 1.86
CA ARG A 2 6.23 -10.85 0.54
C ARG A 2 7.74 -10.95 0.75
N LEU A 3 8.26 -12.17 0.76
CA LEU A 3 9.67 -12.47 0.56
C LEU A 3 9.97 -12.18 -0.91
N ALA A 4 10.99 -11.36 -1.12
CA ALA A 4 11.51 -10.94 -2.40
C ALA A 4 11.66 -12.12 -3.37
N ALA A 5 11.13 -11.97 -4.58
CA ALA A 5 11.55 -12.77 -5.71
C ALA A 5 11.45 -11.95 -7.01
N ALA A 6 12.58 -11.91 -7.71
CA ALA A 6 12.83 -11.49 -9.10
C ALA A 6 13.32 -10.05 -9.34
N LEU A 7 14.63 -9.89 -9.12
CA LEU A 7 15.49 -8.90 -9.78
C LEU A 7 15.96 -9.50 -11.13
N ALA A 8 15.69 -8.84 -12.25
CA ALA A 8 16.48 -8.94 -13.49
C ALA A 8 16.13 -7.81 -14.48
N CYS A 9 17.18 -7.06 -14.88
CA CYS A 9 17.40 -6.23 -16.07
C CYS A 9 16.25 -5.37 -16.66
N ALA A 10 16.47 -4.05 -16.69
CA ALA A 10 16.99 -3.37 -17.88
C ALA A 10 17.32 -1.90 -17.56
N LEU A 11 18.58 -1.52 -17.80
CA LEU A 11 19.04 -0.13 -17.82
C LEU A 11 18.61 0.52 -19.15
N ALA A 12 17.89 1.63 -19.07
CA ALA A 12 17.90 2.64 -20.11
C ALA A 12 17.65 4.02 -19.47
N GLY A 13 18.49 4.98 -19.81
CA GLY A 13 18.65 6.26 -19.13
C GLY A 13 17.43 7.17 -19.18
N ALA A 14 17.41 8.12 -18.24
CA ALA A 14 16.54 9.28 -18.31
C ALA A 14 17.39 10.52 -17.98
N GLY A 15 17.37 11.48 -18.90
CA GLY A 15 18.00 12.79 -18.80
C GLY A 15 17.34 13.71 -17.75
N PRO A 16 17.64 15.01 -17.77
CA PRO A 16 17.27 15.94 -16.70
C PRO A 16 15.74 16.08 -16.59
N LEU A 17 15.24 15.93 -15.36
CA LEU A 17 13.84 16.15 -15.01
C LEU A 17 13.58 17.64 -14.82
N GLU A 18 13.19 18.32 -15.89
CA GLU A 18 12.53 19.63 -15.82
C GLU A 18 11.07 19.50 -16.29
N GLY A 19 10.13 19.97 -15.46
CA GLY A 19 8.82 20.41 -15.93
C GLY A 19 7.64 19.43 -15.96
N ALA A 20 7.67 18.28 -15.28
CA ALA A 20 6.47 17.42 -15.19
C ALA A 20 5.50 17.93 -14.11
N ALA A 21 4.29 18.32 -14.52
CA ALA A 21 3.16 18.55 -13.61
C ALA A 21 3.09 17.40 -12.60
N GLY A 22 3.00 17.76 -11.31
CA GLY A 22 3.08 16.78 -10.24
C GLY A 22 2.00 15.69 -10.41
N PRO A 23 2.33 14.42 -10.17
CA PRO A 23 1.36 13.34 -10.24
C PRO A 23 0.12 13.64 -9.40
N SER A 24 -1.04 13.24 -9.92
CA SER A 24 -2.32 13.45 -9.26
C SER A 24 -2.93 12.15 -8.79
N ALA A 25 -3.68 12.21 -7.67
CA ALA A 25 -4.54 11.11 -7.24
C ALA A 25 -5.46 10.61 -8.39
N THR A 26 -5.83 11.49 -9.31
CA THR A 26 -6.58 11.17 -10.54
C THR A 26 -5.85 10.20 -11.47
N GLU A 27 -4.55 10.39 -11.72
CA GLU A 27 -3.78 9.47 -12.57
C GLU A 27 -3.60 8.11 -11.90
N ALA A 28 -3.38 8.11 -10.58
CA ALA A 28 -3.32 6.88 -9.79
C ALA A 28 -4.66 6.13 -9.81
N GLU A 29 -5.78 6.85 -9.71
CA GLU A 29 -7.12 6.26 -9.83
C GLU A 29 -7.36 5.65 -11.21
N ARG A 30 -6.99 6.35 -12.29
CA ARG A 30 -7.07 5.82 -13.67
C ARG A 30 -6.22 4.55 -13.84
N PHE A 31 -5.06 4.49 -13.22
CA PHE A 31 -4.26 3.27 -13.20
C PHE A 31 -5.03 2.13 -12.53
N VAL A 32 -5.59 2.32 -11.33
CA VAL A 32 -6.37 1.29 -10.63
C VAL A 32 -7.59 0.86 -11.45
N GLU A 33 -8.29 1.79 -12.09
CA GLU A 33 -9.39 1.50 -13.02
C GLU A 33 -8.93 0.61 -14.19
N SER A 34 -7.76 0.90 -14.79
CA SER A 34 -7.21 0.11 -15.90
C SER A 34 -6.87 -1.34 -15.53
N LEU A 35 -6.72 -1.63 -14.23
CA LEU A 35 -6.48 -2.98 -13.73
C LEU A 35 -7.77 -3.80 -13.61
N PHE A 36 -8.94 -3.16 -13.68
CA PHE A 36 -10.22 -3.85 -13.56
C PHE A 36 -10.44 -4.83 -14.69
N ASP A 37 -10.76 -6.07 -14.33
CA ASP A 37 -11.15 -7.14 -15.23
C ASP A 37 -12.66 -7.37 -15.06
N PRO A 38 -13.50 -7.03 -16.06
CA PRO A 38 -14.95 -7.12 -15.93
C PRO A 38 -15.46 -8.57 -15.84
N GLN A 39 -14.68 -9.55 -16.32
CA GLN A 39 -15.04 -10.97 -16.23
C GLN A 39 -14.80 -11.50 -14.81
N ALA A 40 -13.69 -11.09 -14.18
CA ALA A 40 -13.42 -11.41 -12.78
C ALA A 40 -14.27 -10.57 -11.80
N GLY A 41 -14.68 -9.38 -12.23
CA GLY A 41 -15.19 -8.35 -11.33
C GLY A 41 -14.14 -7.91 -10.31
N LEU A 42 -12.85 -8.01 -10.64
CA LEU A 42 -11.73 -7.73 -9.74
C LEU A 42 -10.64 -6.94 -10.49
N VAL A 43 -9.81 -6.21 -9.75
CA VAL A 43 -8.56 -5.62 -10.26
C VAL A 43 -7.41 -6.63 -10.20
N ARG A 44 -6.59 -6.65 -11.25
CA ARG A 44 -5.31 -7.38 -11.26
C ARG A 44 -4.31 -6.72 -10.31
N SER A 45 -3.35 -7.47 -9.79
CA SER A 45 -2.30 -6.90 -8.93
C SER A 45 -1.36 -5.93 -9.65
N SER A 46 -1.17 -6.09 -10.96
CA SER A 46 -0.31 -5.21 -11.76
C SER A 46 -0.74 -5.18 -13.23
N ALA A 47 -0.25 -4.18 -13.97
CA ALA A 47 -0.55 -4.02 -15.40
C ALA A 47 0.12 -5.08 -16.29
N ARG A 48 1.30 -5.61 -15.91
CA ARG A 48 2.10 -6.54 -16.72
C ARG A 48 1.64 -8.00 -16.65
N GLY A 49 0.38 -8.23 -16.32
CA GLY A 49 -0.11 -9.53 -15.87
C GLY A 49 0.02 -9.63 -14.35
N GLY A 50 -1.02 -10.17 -13.73
CA GLY A 50 -1.14 -10.19 -12.28
C GLY A 50 -2.25 -11.11 -11.86
N GLU A 51 -2.08 -11.69 -10.69
CA GLU A 51 -3.10 -12.45 -9.99
C GLU A 51 -4.16 -11.50 -9.46
N PHE A 52 -5.32 -12.04 -9.13
CA PHE A 52 -6.34 -11.28 -8.41
C PHE A 52 -6.14 -11.51 -6.92
N TRP A 53 -5.62 -10.51 -6.21
CA TRP A 53 -5.53 -10.55 -4.75
C TRP A 53 -6.79 -9.95 -4.15
N LEU A 54 -7.56 -10.77 -3.42
CA LEU A 54 -8.78 -10.31 -2.78
C LEU A 54 -8.46 -9.27 -1.69
N TYR A 55 -7.45 -9.56 -0.88
CA TYR A 55 -6.95 -8.68 0.16
C TYR A 55 -5.42 -8.53 0.04
N PRO A 56 -4.88 -7.31 0.17
CA PRO A 56 -5.59 -6.04 0.34
C PRO A 56 -6.00 -5.38 -0.99
N ASP A 57 -5.47 -5.82 -2.14
CA ASP A 57 -5.59 -5.11 -3.43
C ASP A 57 -7.02 -4.75 -3.81
N ASN A 58 -7.93 -5.74 -3.85
CA ASN A 58 -9.30 -5.51 -4.28
C ASN A 58 -10.17 -4.81 -3.23
N ASP A 59 -9.96 -5.05 -1.93
CA ASP A 59 -10.62 -4.29 -0.86
C ASP A 59 -10.24 -2.79 -0.95
N LEU A 60 -8.96 -2.50 -1.14
CA LEU A 60 -8.46 -1.14 -1.33
C LEU A 60 -8.97 -0.50 -2.62
N ALA A 61 -8.94 -1.23 -3.75
CA ALA A 61 -9.46 -0.74 -5.03
C ALA A 61 -10.93 -0.38 -4.93
N ALA A 62 -11.76 -1.21 -4.29
CA ALA A 62 -13.16 -0.92 -4.05
C ALA A 62 -13.37 0.32 -3.18
N ARG A 63 -12.47 0.61 -2.22
CA ARG A 63 -12.53 1.82 -1.39
C ARG A 63 -12.22 3.07 -2.19
N VAL A 64 -11.09 3.11 -2.91
CA VAL A 64 -10.67 4.30 -3.66
C VAL A 64 -11.60 4.62 -4.84
N LEU A 65 -12.09 3.59 -5.53
CA LEU A 65 -12.99 3.76 -6.67
C LEU A 65 -14.43 4.11 -6.28
N ALA A 66 -14.82 3.99 -5.00
CA ALA A 66 -16.21 4.15 -4.58
C ALA A 66 -16.80 5.53 -4.90
N ARG A 67 -15.99 6.58 -4.87
CA ARG A 67 -16.44 7.96 -5.09
C ARG A 67 -16.68 8.24 -6.57
N ASN A 68 -15.69 7.93 -7.41
CA ASN A 68 -15.66 8.37 -8.81
C ASN A 68 -16.07 7.27 -9.79
N LYS A 69 -16.00 6.00 -9.38
CA LYS A 69 -16.34 4.81 -10.17
C LYS A 69 -17.21 3.82 -9.36
N PRO A 70 -18.38 4.27 -8.83
CA PRO A 70 -19.19 3.47 -7.91
C PRO A 70 -19.63 2.12 -8.48
N ASP A 71 -19.83 2.02 -9.79
CA ASP A 71 -20.19 0.77 -10.47
C ASP A 71 -19.09 -0.29 -10.37
N ILE A 72 -17.84 0.11 -10.64
CA ILE A 72 -16.67 -0.77 -10.54
C ILE A 72 -16.49 -1.19 -9.07
N ALA A 73 -16.55 -0.24 -8.14
CA ALA A 73 -16.44 -0.52 -6.72
C ALA A 73 -17.51 -1.51 -6.21
N ARG A 74 -18.77 -1.37 -6.67
CA ARG A 74 -19.86 -2.32 -6.35
C ARG A 74 -19.59 -3.71 -6.90
N ARG A 75 -19.11 -3.83 -8.13
CA ARG A 75 -18.74 -5.13 -8.73
C ARG A 75 -17.63 -5.81 -7.96
N ILE A 76 -16.56 -5.08 -7.59
CA ILE A 76 -15.47 -5.61 -6.77
C ILE A 76 -16.00 -6.10 -5.42
N ARG A 77 -16.83 -5.31 -4.73
CA ARG A 77 -17.43 -5.74 -3.45
C ARG A 77 -18.30 -6.99 -3.59
N ALA A 78 -19.10 -7.08 -4.65
CA ALA A 78 -19.91 -8.25 -4.93
C ALA A 78 -19.04 -9.50 -5.17
N SER A 79 -17.96 -9.38 -5.96
CA SER A 79 -17.00 -10.47 -6.15
C SER A 79 -16.33 -10.88 -4.83
N LEU A 80 -15.84 -9.92 -4.03
CA LEU A 80 -15.24 -10.20 -2.72
C LEU A 80 -16.20 -10.97 -1.79
N ALA A 81 -17.47 -10.58 -1.75
CA ALA A 81 -18.50 -11.26 -0.96
C ALA A 81 -18.76 -12.70 -1.48
N GLY A 82 -18.75 -12.89 -2.80
CA GLY A 82 -18.94 -14.19 -3.44
C GLY A 82 -17.85 -15.22 -3.09
N PHE A 83 -16.58 -14.79 -2.98
CA PHE A 83 -15.48 -15.70 -2.65
C PHE A 83 -15.49 -16.20 -1.20
N LYS A 84 -16.19 -15.51 -0.28
CA LYS A 84 -16.21 -15.82 1.17
C LYS A 84 -14.81 -16.06 1.75
N ALA A 85 -13.81 -15.37 1.21
CA ALA A 85 -12.42 -15.55 1.56
C ALA A 85 -12.13 -15.03 2.97
N PRO A 86 -11.23 -15.67 3.73
CA PRO A 86 -10.78 -15.12 5.00
C PRO A 86 -10.16 -13.73 4.78
N ARG A 87 -10.57 -12.76 5.60
CA ARG A 87 -9.93 -11.44 5.67
C ARG A 87 -8.67 -11.55 6.53
N PRO A 88 -7.48 -11.13 6.05
CA PRO A 88 -6.26 -11.13 6.87
C PRO A 88 -6.38 -10.24 8.11
N GLY A 89 -7.17 -9.18 8.01
CA GLY A 89 -7.48 -8.27 9.12
C GLY A 89 -6.31 -7.34 9.47
N LEU A 90 -5.51 -6.96 8.47
CA LEU A 90 -4.31 -6.14 8.67
C LEU A 90 -4.55 -4.71 8.20
N ILE A 91 -4.49 -4.47 6.88
CA ILE A 91 -4.69 -3.12 6.32
C ILE A 91 -6.15 -2.71 6.43
N GLU A 92 -7.06 -3.65 6.20
CA GLU A 92 -8.50 -3.41 6.23
C GLU A 92 -8.92 -2.94 7.61
N SER A 93 -8.53 -3.68 8.66
CA SER A 93 -8.81 -3.36 10.05
C SER A 93 -8.16 -2.05 10.50
N ALA A 94 -6.92 -1.77 10.04
CA ALA A 94 -6.23 -0.53 10.34
C ALA A 94 -6.97 0.69 9.77
N LEU A 95 -7.41 0.61 8.52
CA LEU A 95 -8.12 1.71 7.86
C LEU A 95 -9.51 1.96 8.47
N ASP A 96 -10.19 0.89 8.89
CA ASP A 96 -11.50 0.94 9.55
C ASP A 96 -11.40 1.48 11.00
N ALA A 97 -10.19 1.62 11.54
CA ALA A 97 -9.92 2.02 12.93
C ALA A 97 -10.64 1.11 13.95
N GLY A 98 -10.58 -0.20 13.70
CA GLY A 98 -11.29 -1.23 14.45
C GLY A 98 -10.67 -1.60 15.81
N GLY A 99 -9.68 -0.86 16.30
CA GLY A 99 -8.96 -1.15 17.53
C GLY A 99 -7.61 -1.82 17.30
N LYS A 100 -7.10 -2.54 18.30
CA LYS A 100 -5.74 -3.11 18.33
C LYS A 100 -5.57 -4.27 17.32
N LEU A 101 -4.51 -4.27 16.49
CA LEU A 101 -4.17 -5.41 15.60
C LEU A 101 -3.26 -6.42 16.31
N LEU A 102 -2.54 -5.98 17.34
CA LEU A 102 -1.64 -6.84 18.10
C LEU A 102 -2.37 -8.01 18.80
N PRO A 103 -1.75 -9.21 18.84
CA PRO A 103 -0.45 -9.53 18.25
C PRO A 103 -0.51 -9.71 16.73
N PHE A 104 0.54 -9.26 16.03
CA PHE A 104 0.70 -9.52 14.60
C PHE A 104 1.03 -10.99 14.36
N HIS A 105 0.45 -11.56 13.31
CA HIS A 105 0.66 -12.94 12.93
C HIS A 105 1.15 -13.01 11.48
N GLU A 106 1.96 -14.02 11.19
CA GLU A 106 2.34 -14.33 9.83
C GLU A 106 1.12 -14.73 9.00
N THR A 107 1.20 -14.48 7.71
CA THR A 107 0.22 -14.88 6.73
C THR A 107 0.77 -15.94 5.79
N GLU A 108 -0.10 -16.86 5.39
CA GLU A 108 0.17 -17.82 4.32
C GLU A 108 -0.70 -17.52 3.10
N LEU A 109 -0.18 -17.86 1.93
CA LEU A 109 -0.86 -17.66 0.66
C LEU A 109 -1.91 -18.76 0.45
N VAL A 110 -3.12 -18.35 0.09
CA VAL A 110 -4.21 -19.28 -0.29
C VAL A 110 -4.65 -18.95 -1.72
N THR A 111 -4.63 -19.96 -2.59
CA THR A 111 -5.26 -19.86 -3.92
C THR A 111 -6.69 -20.41 -3.82
N LEU A 112 -7.68 -19.60 -4.16
CA LEU A 112 -9.10 -19.94 -4.01
C LEU A 112 -9.70 -20.46 -5.31
N SER A 113 -9.25 -19.93 -6.44
CA SER A 113 -9.73 -20.32 -7.77
C SER A 113 -8.74 -19.86 -8.84
N SER A 114 -9.05 -20.16 -10.10
CA SER A 114 -8.38 -19.62 -11.27
C SER A 114 -9.42 -19.22 -12.33
N LEU A 115 -9.18 -18.10 -13.01
CA LEU A 115 -10.03 -17.57 -14.08
C LEU A 115 -9.15 -17.12 -15.25
N GLY A 116 -9.41 -17.66 -16.45
CA GLY A 116 -8.62 -17.32 -17.64
C GLY A 116 -7.12 -17.54 -17.48
N GLY A 117 -6.72 -18.60 -16.76
CA GLY A 117 -5.32 -18.92 -16.45
C GLY A 117 -4.69 -18.06 -15.35
N ARG A 118 -5.42 -17.12 -14.74
CA ARG A 118 -4.93 -16.28 -13.63
C ARG A 118 -5.47 -16.79 -12.30
N ARG A 119 -4.62 -16.81 -11.28
CA ARG A 119 -4.99 -17.24 -9.92
C ARG A 119 -5.75 -16.15 -9.19
N ILE A 120 -6.76 -16.55 -8.42
CA ILE A 120 -7.46 -15.71 -7.45
C ILE A 120 -6.96 -16.12 -6.07
N ARG A 121 -6.40 -15.16 -5.32
CA ARG A 121 -5.62 -15.40 -4.13
C ARG A 121 -6.03 -14.50 -2.97
N THR A 122 -5.77 -15.00 -1.77
CA THR A 122 -5.85 -14.23 -0.53
C THR A 122 -4.71 -14.65 0.38
N GLU A 123 -4.56 -13.91 1.48
CA GLU A 123 -3.75 -14.32 2.60
C GLU A 123 -4.64 -14.87 3.73
N ARG A 124 -4.18 -15.93 4.39
CA ARG A 124 -4.79 -16.44 5.62
C ARG A 124 -3.83 -16.21 6.79
N ARG A 125 -4.36 -15.68 7.88
CA ARG A 125 -3.60 -15.51 9.12
C ARG A 125 -3.26 -16.86 9.72
N THR A 126 -2.00 -17.07 10.08
CA THR A 126 -1.52 -18.27 10.78
C THR A 126 -1.52 -18.05 12.29
N SER A 127 -1.19 -19.09 13.06
CA SER A 127 -0.95 -18.98 14.51
C SER A 127 0.44 -18.46 14.86
N ARG A 128 1.36 -18.36 13.89
CA ARG A 128 2.74 -17.88 14.14
C ARG A 128 2.74 -16.37 14.31
N LYS A 129 3.32 -15.88 15.40
CA LYS A 129 3.42 -14.45 15.68
C LYS A 129 4.60 -13.85 14.92
N ILE A 130 4.45 -12.60 14.49
CA ILE A 130 5.58 -11.83 13.96
C ILE A 130 6.35 -11.26 15.14
N GLU A 131 7.52 -11.85 15.38
CA GLU A 131 8.49 -11.31 16.32
C GLU A 131 9.10 -10.00 15.79
N ARG A 132 9.57 -9.14 16.69
CA ARG A 132 10.21 -7.87 16.36
C ARG A 132 9.39 -6.97 15.42
N TRP A 133 8.05 -7.09 15.47
CA TRP A 133 7.13 -6.25 14.70
C TRP A 133 7.37 -4.75 14.90
N ASN A 134 7.92 -4.38 16.05
CA ASN A 134 8.25 -3.03 16.47
C ASN A 134 9.54 -2.46 15.82
N GLU A 135 10.19 -3.24 14.97
CA GLU A 135 11.30 -2.84 14.09
C GLU A 135 10.86 -2.67 12.63
N ARG A 136 9.55 -2.75 12.37
CA ARG A 136 8.96 -2.59 11.05
C ARG A 136 8.07 -1.36 11.01
N ALA A 137 8.32 -0.45 10.06
CA ALA A 137 7.58 0.79 9.97
C ALA A 137 6.13 0.54 9.55
N ASP A 138 5.89 -0.41 8.63
CA ASP A 138 4.54 -0.75 8.16
C ASP A 138 3.63 -1.21 9.31
N LEU A 139 4.11 -2.10 10.17
CA LEU A 139 3.33 -2.63 11.29
C LEU A 139 3.08 -1.56 12.36
N LEU A 140 4.06 -0.73 12.68
CA LEU A 140 3.89 0.41 13.60
C LEU A 140 2.85 1.41 13.08
N LEU A 141 2.88 1.73 11.78
CA LEU A 141 1.97 2.68 11.16
C LEU A 141 0.54 2.12 11.04
N LEU A 142 0.40 0.86 10.67
CA LEU A 142 -0.90 0.18 10.63
C LEU A 142 -1.54 0.13 12.02
N GLU A 143 -0.74 -0.19 13.02
CA GLU A 143 -1.22 -0.24 14.38
C GLU A 143 -1.61 1.15 14.91
N ALA A 144 -0.84 2.20 14.58
CA ALA A 144 -1.20 3.58 14.90
C ALA A 144 -2.52 4.00 14.24
N LEU A 145 -2.76 3.59 12.98
CA LEU A 145 -4.05 3.81 12.32
C LEU A 145 -5.20 3.09 13.02
N ALA A 146 -4.98 1.83 13.39
CA ALA A 146 -6.00 0.97 13.98
C ALA A 146 -6.46 1.47 15.37
N GLU A 147 -5.52 1.93 16.19
CA GLU A 147 -5.79 2.47 17.53
C GLU A 147 -6.17 3.94 17.58
N SER A 148 -6.10 4.66 16.46
CA SER A 148 -6.28 6.13 16.41
C SER A 148 -7.56 6.64 17.09
N LYS A 149 -8.61 5.81 17.19
CA LYS A 149 -9.87 6.14 17.88
C LYS A 149 -9.96 5.59 19.30
N THR A 150 -9.32 4.48 19.60
CA THR A 150 -9.48 3.74 20.87
C THR A 150 -8.42 4.10 21.89
N ASP A 151 -7.18 4.34 21.44
CA ASP A 151 -6.07 4.75 22.30
C ASP A 151 -5.15 5.72 21.53
N PRO A 152 -5.51 7.01 21.47
CA PRO A 152 -4.75 8.01 20.72
C PRO A 152 -3.33 8.22 21.23
N ALA A 153 -3.08 8.01 22.54
CA ALA A 153 -1.75 8.15 23.13
C ALA A 153 -0.82 7.04 22.65
N LEU A 154 -1.31 5.80 22.65
CA LEU A 154 -0.57 4.64 22.17
C LEU A 154 -0.37 4.68 20.65
N ALA A 155 -1.40 5.10 19.91
CA ALA A 155 -1.31 5.34 18.47
C ALA A 155 -0.23 6.39 18.14
N SER A 156 -0.22 7.50 18.86
CA SER A 156 0.80 8.56 18.74
C SER A 156 2.22 8.04 19.03
N SER A 157 2.37 7.23 20.09
CA SER A 157 3.65 6.62 20.44
C SER A 157 4.19 5.71 19.33
N ARG A 158 3.31 4.91 18.72
CA ARG A 158 3.64 3.99 17.62
C ARG A 158 3.98 4.75 16.34
N PHE A 159 3.21 5.79 16.03
CA PHE A 159 3.52 6.71 14.93
C PHE A 159 4.90 7.35 15.11
N HIS A 160 5.19 7.96 16.26
CA HIS A 160 6.49 8.56 16.54
C HIS A 160 7.64 7.54 16.46
N ARG A 161 7.41 6.29 16.87
CA ARG A 161 8.39 5.22 16.73
C ARG A 161 8.68 4.90 15.26
N ALA A 162 7.66 4.84 14.41
CA ALA A 162 7.87 4.70 12.97
C ALA A 162 8.61 5.91 12.39
N MET A 163 8.30 7.13 12.83
CA MET A 163 8.96 8.34 12.33
C MET A 163 10.46 8.39 12.65
N ARG A 164 10.90 7.77 13.74
CA ARG A 164 12.34 7.62 14.04
C ARG A 164 13.10 6.72 13.04
N MET A 165 12.39 5.95 12.22
CA MET A 165 12.98 5.13 11.15
C MET A 165 13.17 5.93 9.86
N TRP A 166 12.66 7.16 9.76
CA TRP A 166 12.88 8.03 8.62
C TRP A 166 14.32 8.56 8.59
N ASP A 167 15.07 8.23 7.53
CA ASP A 167 16.48 8.60 7.39
C ASP A 167 16.73 9.77 6.42
N GLY A 168 15.66 10.48 6.03
CA GLY A 168 15.70 11.54 5.01
C GLY A 168 15.47 11.05 3.57
N LYS A 169 15.52 9.74 3.33
CA LYS A 169 15.26 9.13 2.02
C LYS A 169 14.05 8.20 2.06
N GLY A 170 13.94 7.42 3.12
CA GLY A 170 12.89 6.43 3.34
C GLY A 170 12.81 5.97 4.79
N PHE A 171 11.94 5.00 5.05
CA PHE A 171 11.87 4.32 6.35
C PHE A 171 12.88 3.18 6.36
N LEU A 172 14.04 3.39 7.00
CA LEU A 172 15.08 2.38 7.19
C LEU A 172 14.69 1.44 8.33
N ASP A 173 13.63 0.66 8.10
CA ASP A 173 13.19 -0.40 8.99
C ASP A 173 13.94 -1.71 8.70
N GLN A 174 13.66 -2.75 9.50
CA GLN A 174 14.35 -4.03 9.35
C GLN A 174 14.24 -4.62 7.93
N PRO A 175 13.05 -4.69 7.28
CA PRO A 175 12.93 -5.07 5.87
C PRO A 175 13.80 -4.23 4.93
N ALA A 176 13.78 -2.91 5.08
CA ALA A 176 14.55 -2.02 4.21
C ALA A 176 16.05 -2.22 4.35
N PHE A 177 16.54 -2.46 5.57
CA PHE A 177 17.93 -2.77 5.83
C PHE A 177 18.39 -4.03 5.10
N PHE A 178 17.62 -5.12 5.15
CA PHE A 178 18.01 -6.37 4.47
C PHE A 178 17.82 -6.31 2.95
N ALA A 179 16.74 -5.68 2.47
CA ALA A 179 16.45 -5.58 1.03
C ALA A 179 17.29 -4.52 0.30
N GLN A 180 17.94 -3.61 1.04
CA GLN A 180 18.64 -2.43 0.49
C GLN A 180 17.71 -1.53 -0.36
N ALA A 181 16.41 -1.54 -0.06
CA ALA A 181 15.36 -0.81 -0.74
C ALA A 181 14.32 -0.34 0.28
N TYR A 182 13.70 0.81 0.04
CA TYR A 182 12.64 1.34 0.89
C TYR A 182 11.27 1.04 0.29
N SER A 183 10.25 0.92 1.14
CA SER A 183 8.88 0.70 0.67
C SER A 183 8.12 2.02 0.44
N SER A 184 7.51 2.16 -0.74
CA SER A 184 6.57 3.24 -1.05
C SER A 184 5.31 3.17 -0.19
N ARG A 185 4.92 1.96 0.21
CA ARG A 185 3.80 1.73 1.13
C ARG A 185 4.02 2.44 2.47
N ASN A 186 5.26 2.43 3.00
CA ASN A 186 5.56 3.09 4.27
C ASN A 186 5.38 4.61 4.17
N LEU A 187 5.68 5.22 3.03
CA LEU A 187 5.42 6.65 2.77
C LEU A 187 3.92 6.96 2.83
N ALA A 188 3.10 6.17 2.12
CA ALA A 188 1.66 6.35 2.09
C ALA A 188 1.02 6.15 3.48
N LEU A 189 1.43 5.09 4.19
CA LEU A 189 0.96 4.82 5.55
C LEU A 189 1.34 5.92 6.54
N ALA A 190 2.53 6.52 6.41
CA ALA A 190 2.96 7.62 7.27
C ALA A 190 2.08 8.87 7.09
N LEU A 191 1.81 9.25 5.83
CA LEU A 191 0.91 10.37 5.51
C LEU A 191 -0.51 10.12 6.03
N LEU A 192 -1.03 8.90 5.81
CA LEU A 192 -2.34 8.49 6.32
C LEU A 192 -2.42 8.54 7.85
N ALA A 193 -1.42 8.00 8.54
CA ALA A 193 -1.38 7.99 10.00
C ALA A 193 -1.30 9.42 10.56
N ALA A 194 -0.43 10.27 9.99
CA ALA A 194 -0.31 11.67 10.39
C ALA A 194 -1.63 12.43 10.21
N ALA A 195 -2.29 12.27 9.07
CA ALA A 195 -3.59 12.89 8.80
C ALA A 195 -4.67 12.39 9.78
N ARG A 196 -4.73 11.08 10.03
CA ARG A 196 -5.70 10.46 10.94
C ARG A 196 -5.53 10.92 12.38
N LEU A 197 -4.28 11.01 12.84
CA LEU A 197 -3.94 11.44 14.21
C LEU A 197 -3.94 12.96 14.37
N ARG A 198 -4.11 13.72 13.28
CA ARG A 198 -3.95 15.18 13.24
C ARG A 198 -2.61 15.64 13.82
N GLN A 199 -1.57 14.85 13.55
CA GLN A 199 -0.21 15.15 14.00
C GLN A 199 0.55 15.90 12.92
N ASP A 200 1.37 16.85 13.38
CA ASP A 200 2.34 17.46 12.50
C ASP A 200 3.38 16.42 12.07
N LEU A 201 3.80 16.53 10.82
CA LEU A 201 4.78 15.67 10.21
C LEU A 201 5.81 16.61 9.57
N PRO A 202 6.90 16.97 10.28
CA PRO A 202 7.85 17.96 9.80
C PRO A 202 8.43 17.63 8.41
N MET A 203 8.59 16.34 8.13
CA MET A 203 9.04 15.80 6.84
C MET A 203 7.91 15.50 5.85
N ARG A 204 6.71 16.05 6.04
CA ARG A 204 5.52 15.78 5.21
C ARG A 204 5.79 16.06 3.74
N ARG A 205 6.42 17.20 3.44
CA ARG A 205 6.72 17.61 2.07
C ARG A 205 7.73 16.65 1.42
N GLU A 206 8.73 16.20 2.17
CA GLU A 206 9.76 15.25 1.72
C GLU A 206 9.15 13.88 1.42
N ILE A 207 8.32 13.37 2.33
CA ILE A 207 7.61 12.09 2.18
C ILE A 207 6.66 12.15 0.99
N MET A 208 5.88 13.23 0.87
CA MET A 208 4.94 13.41 -0.24
C MET A 208 5.66 13.51 -1.58
N ARG A 209 6.72 14.32 -1.69
CA ARG A 209 7.57 14.39 -2.90
C ARG A 209 8.17 13.03 -3.23
N GLN A 210 8.58 12.26 -2.23
CA GLN A 210 9.13 10.92 -2.47
C GLN A 210 8.08 9.94 -2.99
N LEU A 211 6.87 9.94 -2.41
CA LEU A 211 5.75 9.10 -2.85
C LEU A 211 5.35 9.43 -4.29
N VAL A 212 5.21 10.72 -4.59
CA VAL A 212 4.96 11.27 -5.93
C VAL A 212 6.01 10.81 -6.94
N ARG A 213 7.30 10.83 -6.58
CA ARG A 213 8.39 10.35 -7.44
C ARG A 213 8.26 8.86 -7.79
N GLN A 214 7.53 8.08 -7.00
CA GLN A 214 7.34 6.65 -7.26
C GLN A 214 6.20 6.35 -8.24
N GLN A 215 5.45 7.37 -8.67
CA GLN A 215 4.42 7.22 -9.69
C GLN A 215 5.07 7.20 -11.08
N GLY A 216 4.82 6.10 -11.81
CA GLY A 216 5.29 5.94 -13.19
C GLY A 216 4.38 6.63 -14.20
N SER A 217 4.79 6.62 -15.47
CA SER A 217 4.03 7.20 -16.59
C SER A 217 2.66 6.55 -16.83
N SER A 218 2.42 5.34 -16.32
CA SER A 218 1.10 4.69 -16.34
C SER A 218 0.14 5.24 -15.28
N GLY A 219 0.61 6.11 -14.38
CA GLY A 219 -0.11 6.57 -13.20
C GLY A 219 0.00 5.63 -12.00
N GLY A 220 0.52 4.41 -12.15
CA GLY A 220 0.68 3.48 -11.04
C GLY A 220 1.93 3.77 -10.20
N VAL A 221 1.88 3.46 -8.90
CA VAL A 221 2.99 3.65 -7.96
C VAL A 221 3.79 2.36 -7.77
N ALA A 222 5.11 2.45 -7.92
CA ALA A 222 6.02 1.33 -7.67
C ALA A 222 6.04 0.95 -6.18
N PRO A 223 6.08 -0.35 -5.83
CA PRO A 223 6.01 -0.82 -4.45
C PRO A 223 7.22 -0.41 -3.61
N ASP A 224 8.39 -0.34 -4.22
CA ASP A 224 9.66 -0.07 -3.56
C ASP A 224 10.50 0.96 -4.33
N TYR A 225 11.58 1.44 -3.71
CA TYR A 225 12.55 2.32 -4.34
C TYR A 225 13.96 2.17 -3.75
N GLY A 226 14.96 2.44 -4.58
CA GLY A 226 16.37 2.30 -4.22
C GLY A 226 16.90 3.43 -3.33
N LYS A 227 18.14 3.29 -2.87
CA LYS A 227 18.86 4.36 -2.13
C LYS A 227 19.08 5.62 -2.95
N ASP A 228 19.07 5.50 -4.27
CA ASP A 228 19.08 6.59 -5.25
C ASP A 228 17.69 7.23 -5.45
N ARG A 229 16.69 6.76 -4.69
CA ARG A 229 15.30 7.23 -4.68
C ARG A 229 14.52 6.92 -5.96
N ARG A 230 15.04 6.01 -6.81
CA ARG A 230 14.39 5.59 -8.05
C ARG A 230 13.40 4.44 -7.81
N PRO A 231 12.28 4.39 -8.54
CA PRO A 231 11.30 3.32 -8.44
C PRO A 231 11.91 1.93 -8.68
N LEU A 232 11.49 0.94 -7.89
CA LEU A 232 11.84 -0.46 -8.04
C LEU A 232 10.56 -1.32 -8.07
N GLY A 233 10.50 -2.25 -9.03
CA GLY A 233 9.34 -3.08 -9.27
C GLY A 233 8.28 -2.43 -10.16
N ALA A 234 7.40 -3.25 -10.73
CA ALA A 234 6.27 -2.76 -11.50
C ALA A 234 5.20 -2.19 -10.56
N SER A 235 4.54 -1.12 -10.98
CA SER A 235 3.44 -0.53 -10.21
C SER A 235 2.35 -1.54 -9.90
N ASP A 236 1.88 -1.54 -8.65
CA ASP A 236 0.89 -2.49 -8.17
C ASP A 236 -0.37 -1.83 -7.59
N ALA A 237 -1.47 -2.59 -7.56
CA ALA A 237 -2.77 -2.10 -7.11
C ALA A 237 -2.74 -1.63 -5.66
N GLN A 238 -2.14 -2.42 -4.76
CA GLN A 238 -2.07 -2.12 -3.33
C GLN A 238 -1.40 -0.79 -3.05
N THR A 239 -0.16 -0.61 -3.55
CA THR A 239 0.64 0.58 -3.28
C THR A 239 0.00 1.81 -3.91
N THR A 240 -0.53 1.67 -5.12
CA THR A 240 -1.23 2.76 -5.80
C THR A 240 -2.48 3.18 -5.03
N CYS A 241 -3.29 2.24 -4.54
CA CYS A 241 -4.48 2.58 -3.76
C CYS A 241 -4.13 3.28 -2.43
N LEU A 242 -3.08 2.82 -1.73
CA LEU A 242 -2.62 3.50 -0.52
C LEU A 242 -2.10 4.91 -0.82
N ALA A 243 -1.44 5.12 -1.95
CA ALA A 243 -0.99 6.43 -2.38
C ALA A 243 -2.17 7.37 -2.65
N ILE A 244 -3.24 6.91 -3.32
CA ILE A 244 -4.47 7.69 -3.52
C ILE A 244 -5.04 8.13 -2.18
N LEU A 245 -5.25 7.17 -1.25
CA LEU A 245 -5.78 7.48 0.08
C LEU A 245 -4.90 8.49 0.83
N ALA A 246 -3.58 8.37 0.73
CA ALA A 246 -2.63 9.27 1.37
C ALA A 246 -2.70 10.70 0.80
N LEU A 247 -2.76 10.84 -0.53
CA LEU A 247 -2.85 12.12 -1.23
C LEU A 247 -4.19 12.81 -0.95
N ASP A 248 -5.29 12.06 -0.93
CA ASP A 248 -6.62 12.59 -0.60
C ASP A 248 -6.71 13.06 0.87
N ALA A 249 -6.07 12.33 1.79
CA ALA A 249 -6.06 12.68 3.21
C ALA A 249 -5.06 13.79 3.57
N SER A 250 -4.07 14.04 2.70
CA SER A 250 -3.02 15.03 2.90
C SER A 250 -2.94 15.94 1.66
N PRO A 251 -3.93 16.84 1.46
CA PRO A 251 -3.87 17.78 0.35
C PRO A 251 -2.59 18.60 0.45
N ALA A 252 -2.05 18.97 -0.71
CA ALA A 252 -0.87 19.82 -0.78
C ALA A 252 -1.13 21.11 0.04
N PRO A 253 -0.14 21.57 0.81
CA PRO A 253 -0.26 22.83 1.55
C PRO A 253 -0.46 24.01 0.59
#